data_AF-A0AAV0T3B9-F1
#
_entry.id   AF-A0AAV0T3B9-F1
#
_cell.length_a   1.000
_cell.length_b   1.000
_cell.length_c   1.000
_cell.angle_alpha   90.00
_cell.angle_beta   90.00
_cell.angle_gamma   90.00
#
_symmetry.space_group_name_H-M   'P 1'
#
loop_
_entity.id
_entity.type
_entity.pdbx_description
1 polymer ?
#
loop_
_entity_poly.entity_id
_entity_poly.type
_entity_poly.pdbx_seq_one_letter_code
_entity_poly.pdbx_strand_id
1 'polypeptide(L)'
;MSVAQAADRYPLVFSEFLKGTGILRNLTDQNADVIVQTPEFFKHVEQLVTGDSVTLETLKAVLMYQFISAKAEYLSEPFIQAKFPFFDRTISGQKKRSPRWKVCLDLVSNNFPDLVGKHFAHLRFDKTSRQLASKLVAQVQASMQKNLKQMDWLDGPTRQAAVDKLDKMTNLTGYSTVSEHFPYKLRGDALLADNMRIIVEHLFYRSVEQIGGPVNRNEWIVTGAETSAYYDPQTNQIVLPAGILQSPFFASEHHPARNFASTGHTIGHELIHGFDASGRYYDGDGSLQNWWSNDTANKFLQRADCLVKQYNSFAATSDADRIRCLVTSTGASP
;
A
#
# COMPACT_ATOMS: atom_id res chain seq x y z
N MET A 1 2.54 22.62 -0.01
CA MET A 1 2.79 23.85 0.79
C MET A 1 4.04 23.59 1.60
N SER A 2 4.79 24.61 1.98
CA SER A 2 5.98 24.37 2.81
C SER A 2 5.60 23.81 4.17
N VAL A 3 6.52 23.09 4.80
CA VAL A 3 6.36 22.60 6.18
C VAL A 3 6.10 23.76 7.14
N ALA A 4 6.76 24.91 6.94
CA ALA A 4 6.52 26.12 7.72
C ALA A 4 5.06 26.61 7.58
N GLN A 5 4.55 26.72 6.36
CA GLN A 5 3.15 27.10 6.11
C GLN A 5 2.16 26.11 6.73
N ALA A 6 2.44 24.81 6.66
CA ALA A 6 1.58 23.79 7.28
C ALA A 6 1.61 23.88 8.81
N ALA A 7 2.78 24.13 9.40
CA ALA A 7 2.93 24.31 10.85
C ALA A 7 2.20 25.56 11.36
N ASP A 8 2.26 26.66 10.62
CA ASP A 8 1.53 27.89 10.95
C ASP A 8 0.01 27.70 10.80
N ARG A 9 -0.42 26.96 9.78
CA ARG A 9 -1.84 26.71 9.50
C ARG A 9 -2.48 25.72 10.47
N TYR A 10 -1.73 24.74 10.94
CA TYR A 10 -2.20 23.67 11.83
C TYR A 10 -1.27 23.52 13.04
N PRO A 11 -1.30 24.50 13.97
CA PRO A 11 -0.33 24.56 15.06
C PRO A 11 -0.48 23.43 16.07
N LEU A 12 -1.69 22.96 16.38
CA LEU A 12 -1.89 21.99 17.47
C LEU A 12 -1.82 20.55 17.00
N VAL A 13 -2.11 20.29 15.73
CA VAL A 13 -2.13 18.93 15.18
C VAL A 13 -0.85 18.63 14.42
N PHE A 14 -0.45 19.51 13.49
CA PHE A 14 0.72 19.27 12.65
C PHE A 14 2.01 19.76 13.32
N SER A 15 2.03 21.01 13.79
CA SER A 15 3.25 21.60 14.38
C SER A 15 3.65 20.88 15.67
N GLU A 16 2.74 20.70 16.63
CA GLU A 16 3.05 19.98 17.88
C GLU A 16 3.46 18.52 17.65
N PHE A 17 2.88 17.82 16.67
CA PHE A 17 3.34 16.49 16.30
C PHE A 17 4.79 16.50 15.80
N LEU A 18 5.13 17.37 14.84
CA LEU A 18 6.50 17.44 14.30
C LEU A 18 7.53 17.96 15.31
N LYS A 19 7.11 18.79 16.28
CA LYS A 19 7.93 19.18 17.43
C LYS A 19 8.20 17.98 18.33
N GLY A 20 7.16 17.21 18.65
CA GLY A 20 7.24 16.02 19.50
C GLY A 20 8.15 14.93 18.91
N THR A 21 8.23 14.83 17.58
CA THR A 21 9.16 13.92 16.89
C THR A 21 10.57 14.51 16.69
N GLY A 22 10.77 15.79 16.98
CA GLY A 22 12.06 16.47 16.86
C GLY A 22 12.47 16.83 15.42
N ILE A 23 11.60 16.62 14.42
CA ILE A 23 11.97 16.81 13.00
C ILE A 23 11.56 18.16 12.42
N LEU A 24 10.67 18.91 13.09
CA LEU A 24 10.13 20.17 12.56
C LEU A 24 11.23 21.16 12.14
N ARG A 25 12.23 21.37 13.01
CA ARG A 25 13.31 22.33 12.76
C ARG A 25 14.09 21.96 11.51
N ASN A 26 14.51 20.70 11.40
CA ASN A 26 15.28 20.21 10.26
C ASN A 26 14.50 20.39 8.95
N LEU A 27 13.22 20.01 8.93
CA LEU A 27 12.37 20.16 7.73
C LEU A 27 12.13 21.63 7.35
N THR A 28 12.04 22.52 8.35
CA THR A 28 11.87 23.96 8.10
C THR A 28 13.17 24.60 7.60
N ASP A 29 14.31 24.25 8.19
CA ASP A 29 15.63 24.73 7.78
C ASP A 29 15.98 24.27 6.34
N GLN A 30 15.49 23.09 5.94
CA GLN A 30 15.60 22.58 4.57
C GLN A 30 14.59 23.19 3.59
N ASN A 31 13.67 24.04 4.06
CA ASN A 31 12.54 24.55 3.28
C ASN A 31 11.74 23.43 2.59
N ALA A 32 11.52 22.32 3.31
CA ALA A 32 10.83 21.16 2.77
C ALA A 32 9.34 21.46 2.49
N ASP A 33 8.82 20.82 1.46
CA ASP A 33 7.39 20.82 1.13
C ASP A 33 6.66 19.63 1.77
N VAL A 34 5.38 19.83 2.04
CA VAL A 34 4.45 18.80 2.52
C VAL A 34 3.15 18.82 1.74
N ILE A 35 2.62 17.61 1.50
CA ILE A 35 1.30 17.38 0.92
C ILE A 35 0.33 17.07 2.07
N VAL A 36 -0.57 18.00 2.37
CA VAL A 36 -1.68 17.78 3.30
C VAL A 36 -2.83 17.16 2.53
N GLN A 37 -2.94 15.84 2.56
CA GLN A 37 -3.93 15.09 1.75
C GLN A 37 -5.38 15.40 2.14
N THR A 38 -5.65 15.75 3.40
CA THR A 38 -7.00 15.98 3.94
C THR A 38 -7.09 17.32 4.69
N PRO A 39 -7.02 18.48 4.02
CA PRO A 39 -6.99 19.79 4.69
C PRO A 39 -8.17 20.04 5.63
N GLU A 40 -9.38 19.60 5.24
CA GLU A 40 -10.57 19.74 6.09
C GLU A 40 -10.50 18.88 7.35
N PHE A 41 -9.84 17.73 7.33
CA PHE A 41 -9.63 16.94 8.55
C PHE A 41 -8.80 17.73 9.56
N PHE A 42 -7.64 18.24 9.14
CA PHE A 42 -6.76 19.02 10.02
C PHE A 42 -7.49 20.24 10.59
N LYS A 43 -8.22 20.98 9.75
CA LYS A 43 -9.03 22.13 10.19
C LYS A 43 -10.06 21.76 11.26
N HIS A 44 -10.81 20.67 11.07
CA HIS A 44 -11.80 20.24 12.06
C HIS A 44 -11.15 19.71 13.34
N VAL A 45 -9.99 19.05 13.26
CA VAL A 45 -9.27 18.62 14.47
C VAL A 45 -8.74 19.82 15.24
N GLU A 46 -8.16 20.83 14.58
CA GLU A 46 -7.75 22.09 15.23
C GLU A 46 -8.93 22.73 15.98
N GLN A 47 -10.11 22.78 15.36
CA GLN A 47 -11.33 23.28 15.99
C GLN A 47 -11.78 22.41 17.18
N LEU A 48 -11.65 21.09 17.07
CA LEU A 48 -12.03 20.15 18.11
C LEU A 48 -11.16 20.30 19.36
N VAL A 49 -9.86 20.50 19.18
CA VAL A 49 -8.90 20.61 20.30
C VAL A 49 -8.80 22.02 20.88
N THR A 50 -9.27 23.05 20.15
CA THR A 50 -9.35 24.44 20.66
C THR A 50 -10.72 24.78 21.24
N GLY A 51 -11.77 24.11 20.80
CA GLY A 51 -13.13 24.37 21.25
C GLY A 51 -13.48 23.71 22.59
N ASP A 52 -14.62 24.12 23.14
CA ASP A 52 -15.14 23.58 24.40
C ASP A 52 -15.93 22.26 24.23
N SER A 53 -16.01 21.74 23.01
CA SER A 53 -16.80 20.54 22.69
C SER A 53 -16.18 19.24 23.21
N VAL A 54 -14.88 19.23 23.48
CA VAL A 54 -14.16 18.08 24.02
C VAL A 54 -13.23 18.52 25.13
N THR A 55 -13.33 17.87 26.29
CA THR A 55 -12.44 18.18 27.42
C THR A 55 -11.06 17.55 27.24
N LEU A 56 -10.03 18.14 27.87
CA LEU A 56 -8.69 17.55 27.92
C LEU A 56 -8.71 16.10 28.47
N GLU A 57 -9.54 15.82 29.47
CA GLU A 57 -9.66 14.48 30.05
C GLU A 57 -10.26 13.48 29.06
N THR A 58 -11.21 13.91 28.23
CA THR A 58 -11.73 13.10 27.12
C THR A 58 -10.63 12.82 26.08
N LEU A 59 -9.85 13.82 25.69
CA LEU A 59 -8.74 13.64 24.75
C LEU A 59 -7.69 12.66 25.30
N LYS A 60 -7.29 12.80 26.57
CA LYS A 60 -6.37 11.87 27.23
C LYS A 60 -6.93 10.45 27.24
N ALA A 61 -8.19 10.27 27.60
CA ALA A 61 -8.83 8.96 27.65
C ALA A 61 -8.83 8.27 26.27
N VAL A 62 -9.17 9.00 25.20
CA VAL A 62 -9.17 8.47 23.83
C VAL A 62 -7.76 8.12 23.38
N LEU A 63 -6.77 8.99 23.60
CA LEU A 63 -5.39 8.74 23.22
C LEU A 63 -4.78 7.56 23.99
N MET A 64 -5.05 7.46 25.31
CA MET A 64 -4.63 6.32 26.13
C MET A 64 -5.24 5.02 25.60
N TYR A 65 -6.54 5.02 25.29
CA TYR A 65 -7.20 3.85 24.70
C TYR A 65 -6.57 3.47 23.35
N GLN A 66 -6.37 4.42 22.44
CA GLN A 66 -5.76 4.17 21.13
C GLN A 66 -4.35 3.60 21.27
N PHE A 67 -3.53 4.18 22.15
CA PHE A 67 -2.19 3.70 22.42
C PHE A 67 -2.18 2.28 22.97
N ILE A 68 -2.98 1.98 24.00
CA ILE A 68 -3.07 0.64 24.60
C ILE A 68 -3.60 -0.37 23.57
N SER A 69 -4.64 -0.02 22.81
CA SER A 69 -5.25 -0.88 21.79
C SER A 69 -4.29 -1.21 20.65
N ALA A 70 -3.46 -0.24 20.23
CA ALA A 70 -2.43 -0.42 19.21
C ALA A 70 -1.27 -1.31 19.70
N LYS A 71 -0.97 -1.32 21.01
CA LYS A 71 0.10 -2.14 21.59
C LYS A 71 -0.38 -3.49 22.13
N ALA A 72 -1.69 -3.71 22.24
CA ALA A 72 -2.28 -4.88 22.89
C ALA A 72 -1.74 -6.23 22.40
N GLU A 73 -1.42 -6.36 21.11
CA GLU A 73 -0.87 -7.60 20.52
C GLU A 73 0.56 -7.94 20.98
N TYR A 74 1.29 -6.96 21.52
CA TYR A 74 2.64 -7.12 22.06
C TYR A 74 2.68 -7.29 23.58
N LEU A 75 1.52 -7.18 24.23
CA LEU A 75 1.37 -7.21 25.69
C LEU A 75 0.95 -8.60 26.19
N SER A 76 0.65 -8.68 27.48
CA SER A 76 0.20 -9.91 28.12
C SER A 76 -1.20 -10.34 27.66
N GLU A 77 -1.51 -11.61 27.92
CA GLU A 77 -2.77 -12.26 27.54
C GLU A 77 -4.05 -11.46 27.84
N PRO A 78 -4.20 -10.75 28.98
CA PRO A 78 -5.39 -9.93 29.24
C PRO A 78 -5.65 -8.85 28.18
N PHE A 79 -4.62 -8.21 27.63
CA PHE A 79 -4.77 -7.19 26.59
C PHE A 79 -5.24 -7.80 25.26
N ILE A 80 -4.66 -8.95 24.90
CA ILE A 80 -5.05 -9.70 23.70
C ILE A 80 -6.52 -10.15 23.82
N GLN A 81 -6.91 -10.65 24.99
CA GLN A 81 -8.28 -11.08 25.28
C GLN A 81 -9.29 -9.92 25.32
N ALA A 82 -8.87 -8.72 25.72
CA ALA A 82 -9.73 -7.54 25.67
C ALA A 82 -10.00 -7.09 24.22
N LYS A 83 -9.02 -7.23 23.32
CA LYS A 83 -9.13 -6.84 21.90
C LYS A 83 -9.94 -7.84 21.08
N PHE A 84 -9.76 -9.14 21.33
CA PHE A 84 -10.28 -10.22 20.47
C PHE A 84 -11.81 -10.25 20.28
N PRO A 85 -12.66 -10.13 21.34
CA PRO A 85 -14.11 -10.20 21.19
C PRO A 85 -14.66 -9.15 20.23
N PHE A 86 -14.10 -7.94 20.22
CA PHE A 86 -14.58 -6.86 19.38
C PHE A 86 -13.93 -6.88 18.00
N PHE A 87 -12.61 -6.70 17.90
CA PHE A 87 -11.94 -6.49 16.61
C PHE A 87 -11.83 -7.77 15.78
N ASP A 88 -11.48 -8.88 16.40
CA ASP A 88 -11.24 -10.11 15.65
C ASP A 88 -12.54 -10.90 15.46
N ARG A 89 -13.35 -11.04 16.52
CA ARG A 89 -14.57 -11.83 16.47
C ARG A 89 -15.74 -11.06 15.87
N THR A 90 -16.10 -9.89 16.42
CA THR A 90 -17.26 -9.14 15.94
C THR A 90 -17.01 -8.48 14.58
N ILE A 91 -15.89 -7.76 14.41
CA ILE A 91 -15.59 -7.06 13.15
C ILE A 91 -15.09 -8.02 12.07
N SER A 92 -14.15 -8.91 12.40
CA SER A 92 -13.51 -9.78 11.39
C SER A 92 -14.13 -11.19 11.28
N GLY A 93 -15.12 -11.53 12.12
CA GLY A 93 -15.79 -12.84 12.10
C GLY A 93 -14.94 -14.02 12.60
N GLN A 94 -13.75 -13.77 13.17
CA GLN A 94 -12.85 -14.83 13.62
C GLN A 94 -13.44 -15.59 14.80
N LYS A 95 -13.57 -16.92 14.64
CA LYS A 95 -14.11 -17.79 15.70
C LYS A 95 -13.09 -18.08 16.81
N LYS A 96 -11.81 -18.16 16.45
CA LYS A 96 -10.68 -18.47 17.35
C LYS A 96 -9.48 -17.62 16.96
N ARG A 97 -8.61 -17.35 17.93
CA ARG A 97 -7.34 -16.64 17.69
C ARG A 97 -6.42 -17.45 16.79
N SER A 98 -5.64 -16.75 15.97
CA SER A 98 -4.52 -17.33 15.26
C SER A 98 -3.56 -18.04 16.22
N PRO A 99 -3.00 -19.19 15.82
CA PRO A 99 -1.98 -19.86 16.62
C PRO A 99 -0.74 -18.97 16.76
N ARG A 100 -0.05 -19.06 17.90
CA ARG A 100 1.05 -18.14 18.25
C ARG A 100 2.15 -18.08 17.21
N TRP A 101 2.51 -19.21 16.60
CA TRP A 101 3.55 -19.25 15.56
C TRP A 101 3.20 -18.38 14.35
N LYS A 102 1.92 -18.30 13.98
CA LYS A 102 1.47 -17.47 12.85
C LYS A 102 1.57 -15.99 13.19
N VAL A 103 1.16 -15.60 14.40
CA VAL A 103 1.35 -14.23 14.90
C VAL A 103 2.83 -13.86 14.88
N CYS A 104 3.72 -14.74 15.36
CA CYS A 104 5.16 -14.48 15.33
C CYS A 104 5.69 -14.36 13.88
N LEU A 105 5.22 -15.20 12.96
CA LEU A 105 5.60 -15.13 11.55
C LEU A 105 5.16 -13.81 10.93
N ASP A 106 3.90 -13.40 11.14
CA ASP A 106 3.36 -12.14 10.60
C ASP A 106 4.16 -10.94 11.11
N LEU A 107 4.56 -10.94 12.40
CA LEU A 107 5.43 -9.89 12.96
C LEU A 107 6.79 -9.83 12.28
N VAL A 108 7.46 -10.96 12.07
CA VAL A 108 8.76 -10.98 11.41
C VAL A 108 8.63 -10.57 9.94
N SER A 109 7.63 -11.07 9.23
CA SER A 109 7.37 -10.74 7.82
C SER A 109 7.08 -9.25 7.61
N ASN A 110 6.30 -8.62 8.50
CA ASN A 110 5.93 -7.21 8.37
C ASN A 110 7.06 -6.25 8.75
N ASN A 111 7.95 -6.64 9.66
CA ASN A 111 9.03 -5.77 10.14
C ASN A 111 10.38 -6.04 9.45
N PHE A 112 10.53 -7.20 8.80
CA PHE A 112 11.75 -7.61 8.10
C PHE A 112 11.43 -8.23 6.73
N PRO A 113 10.67 -7.53 5.86
CA PRO A 113 10.10 -8.13 4.65
C PRO A 113 11.16 -8.65 3.67
N ASP A 114 12.27 -7.93 3.50
CA ASP A 114 13.34 -8.31 2.57
C ASP A 114 14.12 -9.53 3.08
N LEU A 115 14.41 -9.58 4.39
CA LEU A 115 15.05 -10.75 5.01
C LEU A 115 14.21 -12.02 4.83
N VAL A 116 12.92 -11.94 5.17
CA VAL A 116 11.99 -13.08 5.04
C VAL A 116 11.82 -13.47 3.57
N GLY A 117 11.65 -12.48 2.69
CA GLY A 117 11.44 -12.70 1.26
C GLY A 117 12.64 -13.38 0.60
N LYS A 118 13.86 -12.93 0.92
CA LYS A 118 15.11 -13.55 0.45
C LYS A 118 15.27 -14.97 0.96
N HIS A 119 14.97 -15.21 2.24
CA HIS A 119 15.03 -16.55 2.81
C HIS A 119 14.00 -17.50 2.17
N PHE A 120 12.75 -17.04 1.99
CA PHE A 120 11.72 -17.80 1.29
C PHE A 120 12.15 -18.14 -0.13
N ALA A 121 12.62 -17.16 -0.90
CA ALA A 121 13.05 -17.38 -2.27
C ALA A 121 14.21 -18.36 -2.36
N HIS A 122 15.18 -18.31 -1.44
CA HIS A 122 16.27 -19.29 -1.40
C HIS A 122 15.76 -20.74 -1.24
N LEU A 123 14.66 -20.95 -0.51
CA LEU A 123 14.10 -22.27 -0.24
C LEU A 123 13.06 -22.74 -1.27
N ARG A 124 12.42 -21.82 -2.01
CA ARG A 124 11.19 -22.11 -2.77
C ARG A 124 11.14 -21.51 -4.17
N PHE A 125 12.11 -20.68 -4.56
CA PHE A 125 12.05 -19.96 -5.83
C PHE A 125 13.34 -20.09 -6.63
N ASP A 126 13.22 -20.69 -7.82
CA ASP A 126 14.37 -20.94 -8.68
C ASP A 126 14.52 -19.92 -9.82
N LYS A 127 15.69 -19.97 -10.47
CA LYS A 127 16.04 -19.08 -11.59
C LYS A 127 15.15 -19.30 -12.81
N THR A 128 14.74 -20.54 -13.07
CA THR A 128 13.90 -20.91 -14.22
C THR A 128 12.53 -20.28 -14.11
N SER A 129 11.92 -20.34 -12.94
CA SER A 129 10.63 -19.74 -12.60
C SER A 129 10.69 -18.23 -12.77
N ARG A 130 11.76 -17.58 -12.29
CA ARG A 130 11.98 -16.14 -12.51
C ARG A 130 12.06 -15.79 -14.00
N GLN A 131 12.79 -16.55 -14.79
CA GLN A 131 12.94 -16.31 -16.23
C GLN A 131 11.61 -16.49 -16.98
N LEU A 132 10.87 -17.56 -16.67
CA LEU A 132 9.57 -17.82 -17.28
C LEU A 132 8.53 -16.77 -16.91
N ALA A 133 8.46 -16.36 -15.64
CA ALA A 133 7.58 -15.28 -15.19
C ALA A 133 7.94 -13.94 -15.87
N SER A 134 9.24 -13.61 -15.95
CA SER A 134 9.71 -12.39 -16.63
C SER A 134 9.34 -12.39 -18.13
N LYS A 135 9.43 -13.54 -18.79
CA LYS A 135 9.01 -13.71 -20.19
C LYS A 135 7.50 -13.50 -20.34
N LEU A 136 6.70 -14.03 -19.41
CA LEU A 136 5.26 -13.84 -19.42
C LEU A 136 4.88 -12.36 -19.23
N VAL A 137 5.57 -11.64 -18.34
CA VAL A 137 5.40 -10.19 -18.18
C VAL A 137 5.62 -9.46 -19.50
N ALA A 138 6.75 -9.72 -20.18
CA ALA A 138 7.05 -9.11 -21.46
C ALA A 138 5.99 -9.41 -22.54
N GLN A 139 5.43 -10.62 -22.55
CA GLN A 139 4.37 -11.00 -23.50
C GLN A 139 3.07 -10.24 -23.24
N VAL A 140 2.65 -10.11 -21.98
CA VAL A 140 1.43 -9.37 -21.61
C VAL A 140 1.61 -7.87 -21.88
N GLN A 141 2.76 -7.30 -21.53
CA GLN A 141 3.10 -5.90 -21.80
C GLN A 141 3.09 -5.60 -23.30
N ALA A 142 3.66 -6.47 -24.14
CA ALA A 142 3.62 -6.32 -25.59
C ALA A 142 2.18 -6.37 -26.15
N SER A 143 1.33 -7.24 -25.60
CA SER A 143 -0.09 -7.31 -25.96
C SER A 143 -0.83 -6.03 -25.59
N MET A 144 -0.60 -5.51 -24.39
CA MET A 144 -1.18 -4.24 -23.94
C MET A 144 -0.72 -3.06 -24.81
N GLN A 145 0.56 -3.00 -25.16
CA GLN A 145 1.11 -1.95 -26.03
C GLN A 145 0.43 -1.97 -27.41
N LYS A 146 0.20 -3.16 -27.98
CA LYS A 146 -0.55 -3.32 -29.24
C LYS A 146 -1.97 -2.79 -29.10
N ASN A 147 -2.65 -3.10 -27.99
CA ASN A 147 -4.01 -2.63 -27.75
C ASN A 147 -4.06 -1.10 -27.61
N LEU A 148 -3.16 -0.50 -26.82
CA LEU A 148 -3.07 0.97 -26.66
C LEU A 148 -2.89 1.66 -28.03
N LYS A 149 -2.04 1.12 -28.91
CA LYS A 149 -1.83 1.63 -30.26
C LYS A 149 -3.07 1.59 -31.16
N GLN A 150 -4.08 0.77 -30.83
CA GLN A 150 -5.27 0.54 -31.65
C GLN A 150 -6.60 1.05 -31.04
N MET A 151 -6.63 1.41 -29.75
CA MET A 151 -7.85 1.91 -29.09
C MET A 151 -8.40 3.17 -29.76
N ASP A 152 -9.56 3.09 -30.39
CA ASP A 152 -10.20 4.19 -31.15
C ASP A 152 -10.57 5.42 -30.31
N TRP A 153 -10.76 5.23 -29.01
CA TRP A 153 -11.24 6.27 -28.10
C TRP A 153 -10.13 7.16 -27.51
N LEU A 154 -8.86 6.74 -27.66
CA LEU A 154 -7.69 7.55 -27.31
C LEU A 154 -7.34 8.50 -28.47
N ASP A 155 -7.22 9.79 -28.18
CA ASP A 155 -6.57 10.71 -29.13
C ASP A 155 -5.08 10.37 -29.33
N GLY A 156 -4.47 10.95 -30.37
CA GLY A 156 -3.06 10.70 -30.73
C GLY A 156 -2.08 11.00 -29.58
N PRO A 157 -2.10 12.21 -28.97
CA PRO A 157 -1.22 12.55 -27.87
C PRO A 157 -1.35 11.64 -26.64
N THR A 158 -2.57 11.38 -26.17
CA THR A 158 -2.84 10.53 -24.99
C THR A 158 -2.45 9.08 -25.27
N ARG A 159 -2.65 8.60 -26.50
CA ARG A 159 -2.18 7.28 -26.94
C ARG A 159 -0.66 7.15 -26.86
N GLN A 160 0.07 8.14 -27.37
CA GLN A 160 1.53 8.12 -27.32
C GLN A 160 2.02 8.16 -25.86
N ALA A 161 1.47 9.06 -25.04
CA ALA A 161 1.80 9.14 -23.61
C ALA A 161 1.51 7.83 -22.87
N ALA A 162 0.42 7.13 -23.19
CA ALA A 162 0.09 5.84 -22.60
C ALA A 162 1.09 4.74 -23.00
N VAL A 163 1.54 4.72 -24.25
CA VAL A 163 2.59 3.82 -24.72
C VAL A 163 3.92 4.13 -24.02
N ASP A 164 4.30 5.41 -23.94
CA ASP A 164 5.53 5.83 -23.28
C ASP A 164 5.52 5.47 -21.78
N LYS A 165 4.36 5.62 -21.11
CA LYS A 165 4.17 5.19 -19.73
C LYS A 165 4.37 3.68 -19.57
N LEU A 166 3.77 2.88 -20.45
CA LEU A 166 3.91 1.43 -20.43
C LEU A 166 5.36 0.99 -20.71
N ASP A 167 6.07 1.69 -21.60
CA ASP A 167 7.47 1.39 -21.93
C ASP A 167 8.42 1.74 -20.79
N LYS A 168 8.09 2.75 -19.98
CA LYS A 168 8.82 3.11 -18.75
C LYS A 168 8.49 2.24 -17.54
N MET A 169 7.47 1.37 -17.60
CA MET A 169 7.12 0.52 -16.47
C MET A 169 8.26 -0.44 -16.12
N THR A 170 8.65 -0.44 -14.84
CA THR A 170 9.64 -1.38 -14.33
C THR A 170 8.96 -2.63 -13.78
N ASN A 171 9.59 -3.79 -13.99
CA ASN A 171 9.03 -5.09 -13.62
C ASN A 171 9.96 -5.77 -12.62
N LEU A 172 9.53 -5.88 -11.35
CA LEU A 172 10.25 -6.65 -10.35
C LEU A 172 9.62 -8.04 -10.17
N THR A 173 10.45 -9.08 -10.11
CA THR A 173 9.99 -10.47 -10.07
C THR A 173 10.83 -11.28 -9.11
N GLY A 174 10.18 -11.95 -8.15
CA GLY A 174 10.79 -12.77 -7.13
C GLY A 174 10.95 -12.04 -5.79
N TYR A 175 12.13 -11.50 -5.52
CA TYR A 175 12.46 -10.93 -4.23
C TYR A 175 13.47 -9.78 -4.35
N SER A 176 13.48 -8.90 -3.34
CA SER A 176 14.47 -7.83 -3.19
C SER A 176 15.88 -8.40 -3.04
N THR A 177 16.83 -7.80 -3.74
CA THR A 177 18.27 -8.11 -3.59
C THR A 177 19.01 -7.06 -2.77
N VAL A 178 18.29 -6.06 -2.27
CA VAL A 178 18.83 -5.01 -1.42
C VAL A 178 19.29 -5.64 -0.11
N SER A 179 20.45 -5.20 0.37
CA SER A 179 20.94 -5.60 1.68
C SER A 179 20.45 -4.60 2.73
N GLU A 180 19.65 -5.08 3.68
CA GLU A 180 19.18 -4.25 4.78
C GLU A 180 20.24 -4.16 5.88
N HIS A 181 20.41 -2.95 6.40
CA HIS A 181 21.26 -2.69 7.55
C HIS A 181 20.37 -2.42 8.77
N PHE A 182 20.63 -3.15 9.86
CA PHE A 182 19.92 -2.98 11.14
C PHE A 182 20.90 -2.40 12.16
N PRO A 183 20.87 -1.08 12.42
CA PRO A 183 21.80 -0.42 13.34
C PRO A 183 21.43 -0.64 14.83
N TYR A 184 20.65 -1.68 15.12
CA TYR A 184 20.13 -2.00 16.45
C TYR A 184 20.20 -3.50 16.70
N LYS A 185 20.11 -3.86 17.99
CA LYS A 185 20.10 -5.25 18.44
C LYS A 185 18.81 -5.56 19.17
N LEU A 186 18.09 -6.56 18.70
CA LEU A 186 16.96 -7.14 19.42
C LEU A 186 17.45 -8.19 20.42
N ARG A 187 16.77 -8.29 21.55
CA ARG A 187 17.13 -9.28 22.59
C ARG A 187 16.02 -10.31 22.74
N GLY A 188 16.38 -11.59 22.73
CA GLY A 188 15.43 -12.69 22.88
C GLY A 188 14.82 -12.83 24.28
N ASP A 189 15.46 -12.24 25.29
CA ASP A 189 15.03 -12.20 26.70
C ASP A 189 14.30 -10.90 27.08
N ALA A 190 14.17 -9.94 26.15
CA ALA A 190 13.43 -8.70 26.40
C ALA A 190 11.92 -8.88 26.20
N LEU A 191 11.14 -7.94 26.75
CA LEU A 191 9.72 -7.84 26.44
C LEU A 191 9.55 -7.55 24.94
N LEU A 192 8.56 -8.20 24.32
CA LEU A 192 8.26 -7.99 22.90
C LEU A 192 7.99 -6.51 22.61
N ALA A 193 7.26 -5.82 23.50
CA ALA A 193 6.99 -4.39 23.36
C ALA A 193 8.26 -3.53 23.29
N ASP A 194 9.34 -3.90 23.98
CA ASP A 194 10.61 -3.17 23.93
C ASP A 194 11.30 -3.33 22.58
N ASN A 195 11.36 -4.57 22.06
CA ASN A 195 11.89 -4.84 20.73
C ASN A 195 11.06 -4.14 19.64
N MET A 196 9.72 -4.18 19.75
CA MET A 196 8.84 -3.50 18.81
C MET A 196 8.98 -1.97 18.84
N ARG A 197 9.25 -1.38 20.00
CA ARG A 197 9.54 0.06 20.11
C ARG A 197 10.80 0.42 19.31
N ILE A 198 11.88 -0.35 19.47
CA ILE A 198 13.15 -0.14 18.75
C ILE A 198 12.91 -0.21 17.23
N ILE A 199 12.17 -1.22 16.77
CA ILE A 199 11.87 -1.41 15.34
C ILE A 199 11.06 -0.22 14.80
N VAL A 200 9.95 0.14 15.45
CA VAL A 200 9.06 1.22 14.98
C VAL A 200 9.79 2.56 14.96
N GLU A 201 10.62 2.84 15.98
CA GLU A 201 11.43 4.05 16.03
C GLU A 201 12.45 4.10 14.88
N HIS A 202 13.15 2.99 14.63
CA HIS A 202 14.09 2.90 13.51
C HIS A 202 13.39 3.10 12.16
N LEU A 203 12.24 2.44 11.93
CA LEU A 203 11.48 2.58 10.68
C LEU A 203 11.02 4.02 10.47
N PHE A 204 10.57 4.70 11.53
CA PHE A 204 10.19 6.11 11.45
C PHE A 204 11.36 6.99 11.02
N TYR A 205 12.51 6.89 11.71
CA TYR A 205 13.66 7.74 11.37
C TYR A 205 14.30 7.38 10.02
N ARG A 206 14.30 6.11 9.62
CA ARG A 206 14.71 5.70 8.25
C ARG A 206 13.86 6.41 7.20
N SER A 207 12.53 6.49 7.39
CA SER A 207 11.67 7.24 6.46
C SER A 207 11.92 8.74 6.48
N VAL A 208 12.25 9.31 7.64
CA VAL A 208 12.63 10.73 7.76
C VAL A 208 13.94 11.02 7.02
N GLU A 209 14.93 10.13 7.12
CA GLU A 209 16.23 10.27 6.44
C GLU A 209 16.11 10.21 4.90
N GLN A 210 15.05 9.61 4.37
CA GLN A 210 14.77 9.59 2.94
C GLN A 210 14.27 10.95 2.40
N ILE A 211 13.79 11.85 3.26
CA ILE A 211 13.29 13.16 2.85
C ILE A 211 14.44 13.98 2.25
N GLY A 212 14.22 14.52 1.05
CA GLY A 212 15.23 15.25 0.29
C GLY A 212 16.24 14.36 -0.45
N GLY A 213 16.19 13.05 -0.25
CA GLY A 213 16.97 12.06 -0.98
C GLY A 213 16.31 11.62 -2.30
N PRO A 214 17.05 10.87 -3.16
CA PRO A 214 16.48 10.29 -4.37
C PRO A 214 15.54 9.12 -4.05
N VAL A 215 14.52 8.93 -4.89
CA VAL A 215 13.60 7.78 -4.80
C VAL A 215 14.33 6.48 -5.15
N ASN A 216 14.28 5.49 -4.26
CA ASN A 216 14.82 4.15 -4.52
C ASN A 216 13.82 3.30 -5.30
N ARG A 217 13.99 3.22 -6.63
CA ARG A 217 13.13 2.41 -7.51
C ARG A 217 13.32 0.89 -7.40
N ASN A 218 14.23 0.43 -6.53
CA ASN A 218 14.44 -0.99 -6.24
C ASN A 218 13.85 -1.41 -4.88
N GLU A 219 13.16 -0.51 -4.17
CA GLU A 219 12.50 -0.81 -2.90
C GLU A 219 11.20 -1.59 -3.13
N TRP A 220 10.91 -2.52 -2.22
CA TRP A 220 9.71 -3.33 -2.25
C TRP A 220 8.82 -2.91 -1.07
N ILE A 221 7.52 -2.72 -1.30
CA ILE A 221 6.58 -2.36 -0.20
C ILE A 221 6.08 -3.60 0.57
N VAL A 222 6.27 -4.81 0.01
CA VAL A 222 5.92 -6.09 0.66
C VAL A 222 7.05 -7.10 0.52
N THR A 223 7.02 -8.13 1.38
CA THR A 223 7.99 -9.22 1.34
C THR A 223 7.94 -10.02 0.04
N GLY A 224 9.08 -10.54 -0.42
CA GLY A 224 9.14 -11.50 -1.54
C GLY A 224 8.37 -12.80 -1.29
N ALA A 225 7.99 -13.09 -0.05
CA ALA A 225 7.14 -14.23 0.32
C ALA A 225 5.63 -13.96 0.17
N GLU A 226 5.23 -12.74 -0.17
CA GLU A 226 3.83 -12.32 -0.28
C GLU A 226 3.11 -13.10 -1.39
N THR A 227 1.87 -13.50 -1.14
CA THR A 227 1.06 -14.25 -2.11
C THR A 227 0.11 -13.32 -2.86
N SER A 228 0.59 -12.12 -3.18
CA SER A 228 -0.09 -11.07 -3.95
C SER A 228 0.89 -10.45 -4.93
N ALA A 229 0.38 -9.67 -5.88
CA ALA A 229 1.14 -8.74 -6.69
C ALA A 229 0.64 -7.31 -6.41
N TYR A 230 1.37 -6.30 -6.91
CA TYR A 230 0.94 -4.90 -6.82
C TYR A 230 1.55 -4.04 -7.94
N TYR A 231 0.91 -2.90 -8.18
CA TYR A 231 1.43 -1.77 -8.92
C TYR A 231 1.67 -0.58 -7.98
N ASP A 232 2.82 0.08 -8.14
CA ASP A 232 3.12 1.35 -7.48
C ASP A 232 3.12 2.50 -8.52
N PRO A 233 2.18 3.47 -8.41
CA PRO A 233 2.11 4.61 -9.30
C PRO A 233 3.30 5.58 -9.15
N GLN A 234 3.91 5.69 -7.98
CA GLN A 234 4.99 6.66 -7.72
C GLN A 234 6.32 6.24 -8.34
N THR A 235 6.53 4.94 -8.50
CA THR A 235 7.72 4.38 -9.16
C THR A 235 7.41 3.81 -10.54
N ASN A 236 6.14 3.83 -10.96
CA ASN A 236 5.62 3.21 -12.18
C ASN A 236 6.11 1.76 -12.33
N GLN A 237 5.83 0.95 -11.31
CA GLN A 237 6.40 -0.37 -11.16
C GLN A 237 5.33 -1.43 -10.92
N ILE A 238 5.45 -2.58 -11.56
CA ILE A 238 4.72 -3.79 -11.15
C ILE A 238 5.68 -4.76 -10.45
N VAL A 239 5.19 -5.41 -9.40
CA VAL A 239 6.00 -6.32 -8.59
C VAL A 239 5.27 -7.65 -8.43
N LEU A 240 5.97 -8.72 -8.78
CA LEU A 240 5.52 -10.10 -8.63
C LEU A 240 6.43 -10.84 -7.64
N PRO A 241 6.10 -10.85 -6.34
CA PRO A 241 6.78 -11.64 -5.33
C PRO A 241 6.91 -13.13 -5.67
N ALA A 242 7.95 -13.77 -5.16
CA ALA A 242 8.15 -15.22 -5.29
C ALA A 242 6.98 -16.01 -4.68
N GLY A 243 6.33 -15.45 -3.65
CA GLY A 243 5.17 -16.06 -3.00
C GLY A 243 3.94 -16.22 -3.90
N ILE A 244 3.69 -15.35 -4.88
CA ILE A 244 2.58 -15.55 -5.84
C ILE A 244 2.97 -16.48 -7.00
N LEU A 245 4.28 -16.65 -7.26
CA LEU A 245 4.82 -17.45 -8.36
C LEU A 245 4.93 -18.93 -8.02
N GLN A 246 3.83 -19.49 -7.51
CA GLN A 246 3.67 -20.91 -7.19
C GLN A 246 2.28 -21.43 -7.53
N SER A 247 2.09 -22.75 -7.50
CA SER A 247 0.79 -23.38 -7.75
C SER A 247 -0.26 -22.91 -6.72
N PRO A 248 -1.51 -22.63 -7.12
CA PRO A 248 -2.12 -22.92 -8.42
C PRO A 248 -1.87 -21.88 -9.53
N PHE A 249 -1.27 -20.73 -9.20
CA PHE A 249 -1.14 -19.59 -10.09
C PHE A 249 -0.03 -19.77 -11.13
N PHE A 250 1.12 -20.30 -10.73
CA PHE A 250 2.29 -20.41 -11.60
C PHE A 250 3.07 -21.69 -11.32
N ALA A 251 3.55 -22.36 -12.37
CA ALA A 251 4.58 -23.36 -12.23
C ALA A 251 5.35 -23.54 -13.55
N SER A 252 6.62 -23.90 -13.48
CA SER A 252 7.47 -24.08 -14.66
C SER A 252 6.99 -25.21 -15.58
N GLU A 253 6.37 -26.22 -14.97
CA GLU A 253 5.85 -27.45 -15.58
C GLU A 253 4.40 -27.31 -16.07
N HIS A 254 3.71 -26.22 -15.73
CA HIS A 254 2.37 -25.97 -16.24
C HIS A 254 2.38 -25.77 -17.75
N HIS A 255 1.32 -26.23 -18.42
CA HIS A 255 1.07 -25.84 -19.80
C HIS A 255 1.03 -24.30 -19.91
N PRO A 256 1.67 -23.67 -20.92
CA PRO A 256 1.77 -22.21 -21.01
C PRO A 256 0.43 -21.48 -20.93
N ALA A 257 -0.63 -22.06 -21.50
CA ALA A 257 -1.98 -21.50 -21.44
C ALA A 257 -2.50 -21.34 -20.00
N ARG A 258 -2.14 -22.27 -19.09
CA ARG A 258 -2.54 -22.18 -17.68
C ARG A 258 -1.83 -21.01 -17.01
N ASN A 259 -0.51 -20.90 -17.14
CA ASN A 259 0.25 -19.78 -16.59
C ASN A 259 -0.23 -18.44 -17.17
N PHE A 260 -0.60 -18.39 -18.45
CA PHE A 260 -1.15 -17.19 -19.07
C PHE A 260 -2.53 -16.83 -18.50
N ALA A 261 -3.41 -17.80 -18.28
CA ALA A 261 -4.74 -17.56 -17.74
C ALA A 261 -4.72 -17.07 -16.28
N SER A 262 -3.84 -17.61 -15.44
CA SER A 262 -3.72 -17.21 -14.03
C SER A 262 -2.73 -16.07 -13.84
N THR A 263 -1.43 -16.35 -14.00
CA THR A 263 -0.37 -15.34 -13.75
C THR A 263 -0.40 -14.24 -14.80
N GLY A 264 -0.69 -14.56 -16.07
CA GLY A 264 -0.83 -13.54 -17.11
C GLY A 264 -2.02 -12.61 -16.87
N HIS A 265 -3.12 -13.10 -16.28
CA HIS A 265 -4.21 -12.25 -15.80
C HIS A 265 -3.74 -11.32 -14.67
N THR A 266 -3.06 -11.85 -13.65
CA THR A 266 -2.50 -11.02 -12.55
C THR A 266 -1.55 -9.95 -13.09
N ILE A 267 -0.65 -10.29 -14.02
CA ILE A 267 0.23 -9.30 -14.67
C ILE A 267 -0.59 -8.24 -15.39
N GLY A 268 -1.60 -8.65 -16.17
CA GLY A 268 -2.48 -7.70 -16.86
C GLY A 268 -3.24 -6.78 -15.91
N HIS A 269 -3.67 -7.31 -14.76
CA HIS A 269 -4.29 -6.54 -13.69
C HIS A 269 -3.35 -5.46 -13.15
N GLU A 270 -2.12 -5.81 -12.78
CA GLU A 270 -1.14 -4.84 -12.27
C GLU A 270 -0.75 -3.79 -13.32
N LEU A 271 -0.61 -4.18 -14.59
CA LEU A 271 -0.34 -3.22 -15.66
C LEU A 271 -1.50 -2.22 -15.85
N ILE A 272 -2.75 -2.68 -15.72
CA ILE A 272 -3.95 -1.84 -15.85
C ILE A 272 -4.06 -0.85 -14.68
N HIS A 273 -3.55 -1.17 -13.49
CA HIS A 273 -3.50 -0.21 -12.38
C HIS A 273 -2.73 1.06 -12.75
N GLY A 274 -1.78 1.01 -13.67
CA GLY A 274 -1.14 2.22 -14.23
C GLY A 274 -2.06 3.11 -15.05
N PHE A 275 -3.26 2.67 -15.41
CA PHE A 275 -4.20 3.39 -16.28
C PHE A 275 -5.63 3.42 -15.72
N ASP A 276 -5.84 2.93 -14.51
CA ASP A 276 -7.14 2.95 -13.85
C ASP A 276 -7.53 4.38 -13.37
N ALA A 277 -8.61 4.49 -12.60
CA ALA A 277 -9.14 5.77 -12.13
C ALA A 277 -8.13 6.58 -11.28
N SER A 278 -7.15 5.92 -10.67
CA SER A 278 -6.09 6.53 -9.86
C SER A 278 -4.78 6.63 -10.65
N GLY A 279 -4.33 5.53 -11.26
CA GLY A 279 -3.07 5.46 -11.98
C GLY A 279 -2.99 6.36 -13.20
N ARG A 280 -4.13 6.69 -13.83
CA ARG A 280 -4.19 7.63 -14.97
C ARG A 280 -3.61 9.02 -14.67
N TYR A 281 -3.55 9.43 -13.40
CA TYR A 281 -3.03 10.74 -13.02
C TYR A 281 -1.51 10.76 -12.85
N TYR A 282 -0.84 9.61 -12.94
CA TYR A 282 0.60 9.52 -12.86
C TYR A 282 1.18 9.33 -14.25
N ASP A 283 2.23 10.07 -14.60
CA ASP A 283 2.95 9.86 -15.86
C ASP A 283 3.86 8.62 -15.81
N GLY A 284 4.68 8.43 -16.84
CA GLY A 284 5.61 7.29 -16.91
C GLY A 284 6.79 7.36 -15.93
N ASP A 285 7.05 8.54 -15.35
CA ASP A 285 8.11 8.74 -14.35
C ASP A 285 7.55 8.62 -12.91
N GLY A 286 6.23 8.50 -12.77
CA GLY A 286 5.52 8.39 -11.50
C GLY A 286 5.15 9.75 -10.89
N SER A 287 5.14 10.81 -11.71
CA SER A 287 4.75 12.15 -11.28
C SER A 287 3.25 12.37 -11.45
N LEU A 288 2.60 12.96 -10.45
CA LEU A 288 1.19 13.34 -10.53
C LEU A 288 1.01 14.50 -11.53
N GLN A 289 0.52 14.21 -12.73
CA GLN A 289 0.34 15.17 -13.81
C GLN A 289 -0.88 14.80 -14.67
N ASN A 290 -1.65 15.81 -15.09
CA ASN A 290 -2.65 15.58 -16.12
C ASN A 290 -1.99 15.54 -17.52
N TRP A 291 -1.87 14.34 -18.08
CA TRP A 291 -1.33 14.09 -19.42
C TRP A 291 -2.41 13.62 -20.43
N TRP A 292 -3.68 13.63 -20.03
CA TRP A 292 -4.82 13.28 -20.87
C TRP A 292 -5.47 14.54 -21.41
N SER A 293 -5.96 14.50 -22.65
CA SER A 293 -6.90 15.53 -23.10
C SER A 293 -8.24 15.41 -22.35
N ASN A 294 -8.98 16.51 -22.31
CA ASN A 294 -10.34 16.53 -21.74
C ASN A 294 -11.27 15.54 -22.47
N ASP A 295 -11.16 15.43 -23.80
CA ASP A 295 -12.01 14.53 -24.58
C ASP A 295 -11.74 13.06 -24.25
N THR A 296 -10.46 12.67 -24.16
CA THR A 296 -10.09 11.30 -23.79
C THR A 296 -10.42 11.00 -22.32
N ALA A 297 -10.26 11.98 -21.42
CA ALA A 297 -10.69 11.86 -20.02
C ALA A 297 -12.20 11.64 -19.91
N ASN A 298 -13.02 12.39 -20.64
CA ASN A 298 -14.47 12.22 -20.66
C ASN A 298 -14.89 10.84 -21.19
N LYS A 299 -14.24 10.37 -22.27
CA LYS A 299 -14.46 9.03 -22.82
C LYS A 299 -14.06 7.91 -21.86
N PHE A 300 -13.01 8.12 -21.06
CA PHE A 300 -12.61 7.21 -19.98
C PHE A 300 -13.70 7.15 -18.90
N LEU A 301 -14.15 8.30 -18.39
CA LEU A 301 -15.18 8.37 -17.35
C LEU A 301 -16.49 7.71 -17.78
N GLN A 302 -16.92 7.90 -19.03
CA GLN A 302 -18.11 7.24 -19.57
C GLN A 302 -17.98 5.70 -19.57
N ARG A 303 -16.79 5.17 -19.89
CA ARG A 303 -16.52 3.71 -19.87
C ARG A 303 -16.45 3.20 -18.44
N ALA A 304 -15.78 3.92 -17.54
CA ALA A 304 -15.69 3.58 -16.13
C ALA A 304 -17.08 3.55 -15.47
N ASP A 305 -17.97 4.50 -15.80
CA ASP A 305 -19.34 4.55 -15.29
C ASP A 305 -20.17 3.30 -15.67
N CYS A 306 -19.90 2.68 -16.82
CA CYS A 306 -20.51 1.40 -17.18
C CYS A 306 -20.14 0.29 -16.17
N LEU A 307 -18.86 0.22 -15.79
CA LEU A 307 -18.39 -0.73 -14.78
C LEU A 307 -18.93 -0.39 -13.38
N VAL A 308 -18.98 0.89 -13.01
CA VAL A 308 -19.59 1.33 -11.75
C VAL A 308 -21.05 0.85 -11.67
N LYS A 309 -21.84 1.07 -12.73
CA LYS A 309 -23.23 0.61 -12.81
C LYS A 309 -23.35 -0.91 -12.75
N GLN A 310 -22.47 -1.63 -13.47
CA GLN A 310 -22.44 -3.09 -13.44
C GLN A 310 -22.21 -3.61 -12.03
N TYR A 311 -21.16 -3.16 -11.36
CA TYR A 311 -20.79 -3.67 -10.03
C TYR A 311 -21.78 -3.22 -8.94
N ASN A 312 -22.37 -2.02 -9.05
CA ASN A 312 -23.44 -1.56 -8.15
C ASN A 312 -24.72 -2.40 -8.26
N SER A 313 -24.91 -3.13 -9.36
CA SER A 313 -26.08 -4.01 -9.52
C SER A 313 -25.96 -5.35 -8.79
N PHE A 314 -24.76 -5.73 -8.36
CA PHE A 314 -24.55 -6.98 -7.65
C PHE A 314 -24.97 -6.85 -6.18
N ALA A 315 -25.87 -7.73 -5.74
CA ALA A 315 -26.17 -7.87 -4.33
C ALA A 315 -25.01 -8.62 -3.65
N ALA A 316 -24.37 -7.99 -2.66
CA ALA A 316 -23.57 -8.73 -1.69
C ALA A 316 -24.53 -9.38 -0.71
N THR A 317 -24.58 -10.70 -0.65
CA THR A 317 -25.38 -11.43 0.34
C THR A 317 -24.46 -12.22 1.24
N SER A 318 -24.65 -12.14 2.56
CA SER A 318 -23.99 -13.03 3.51
C SER A 318 -24.94 -14.13 3.97
N ASP A 319 -24.44 -15.35 4.14
CA ASP A 319 -25.23 -16.48 4.67
C ASP A 319 -25.66 -16.27 6.14
N ALA A 320 -24.97 -15.39 6.86
CA ALA A 320 -25.20 -15.12 8.28
C ALA A 320 -26.21 -13.98 8.53
N ASP A 321 -26.36 -13.04 7.60
CA ASP A 321 -27.19 -11.85 7.79
C ASP A 321 -27.70 -11.34 6.43
N ARG A 322 -29.00 -11.55 6.15
CA ARG A 322 -29.66 -11.02 4.94
C ARG A 322 -29.96 -9.51 5.00
N ILE A 323 -29.71 -8.87 6.15
CA ILE A 323 -30.20 -7.51 6.44
C ILE A 323 -29.05 -6.50 6.67
N ARG A 324 -27.81 -6.94 6.91
CA ARG A 324 -26.68 -6.05 7.20
C ARG A 324 -25.52 -6.29 6.25
N CYS A 325 -25.62 -5.74 5.04
CA CYS A 325 -24.41 -5.31 4.35
C CYS A 325 -23.90 -4.06 5.03
N LEU A 326 -22.83 -4.18 5.83
CA LEU A 326 -21.97 -3.03 6.05
C LEU A 326 -21.28 -2.75 4.71
N VAL A 327 -21.38 -1.49 4.27
CA VAL A 327 -20.86 -0.93 3.00
C VAL A 327 -21.83 -0.99 1.81
N THR A 328 -22.83 -0.11 1.82
CA THR A 328 -23.19 0.61 0.58
C THR A 328 -22.20 1.78 0.47
N SER A 329 -21.25 1.73 -0.47
CA SER A 329 -20.41 2.88 -0.81
C SER A 329 -21.23 3.90 -1.60
N THR A 330 -22.23 4.52 -0.96
CA THR A 330 -22.84 5.74 -1.47
C THR A 330 -21.94 6.88 -1.08
N GLY A 331 -21.03 7.26 -1.98
CA GLY A 331 -20.10 8.35 -1.71
C GLY A 331 -19.05 8.55 -2.79
N ALA A 332 -19.48 8.67 -4.05
CA ALA A 332 -18.72 9.53 -4.95
C ALA A 332 -18.73 10.94 -4.33
N SER A 333 -17.59 11.41 -3.84
CA SER A 333 -17.37 12.83 -3.57
C SER A 333 -16.57 13.42 -4.74
N PRO A 334 -16.85 14.68 -5.09
CA PRO A 334 -16.56 15.27 -6.40
C PRO A 334 -15.09 15.48 -6.71
#